data_AF-G6F3F4-F1
#
_entry.id   AF-G6F3F4-F1
#
_cell.length_a   1.000
_cell.length_b   1.000
_cell.length_c   1.000
_cell.angle_alpha   90.00
_cell.angle_beta   90.00
_cell.angle_gamma   90.00
#
_symmetry.space_group_name_H-M   'P 1'
#
loop_
_entity.id
_entity.type
_entity.pdbx_description
1 polymer ?
#
loop_
_entity_poly.entity_id
_entity_poly.type
_entity_poly.pdbx_seq_one_letter_code
_entity_poly.pdbx_strand_id
1 'polypeptide(L)'
;MAKLKQKPVIPSIVKGVGLVGPYLRGELQITKEPDEENPKQNVTRLRRKNFISELLNRKIITEEQFRRGNQYAILCEKALGATQDLYAKVSLLSVSRKRWEHTQAQHEAYEKLFQIWESLGKFNLKILNMVTLGDMNASEISKLIPRDRRAIRGMIEMVFDSLENIFDKLEKTSCTM
;
A
#
# COMPACT_ATOMS: atom_id res chain seq x y z
N MET A 1 41.89 -18.45 2.35
CA MET A 1 41.45 -17.24 3.08
C MET A 1 39.92 -17.20 3.08
N ALA A 2 39.29 -17.46 4.22
CA ALA A 2 37.83 -17.39 4.35
C ALA A 2 37.41 -15.90 4.41
N LYS A 3 36.64 -15.43 3.43
CA LYS A 3 36.02 -14.10 3.48
C LYS A 3 35.05 -14.07 4.66
N LEU A 4 35.39 -13.30 5.70
CA LEU A 4 34.47 -12.97 6.79
C LEU A 4 33.19 -12.40 6.17
N LYS A 5 32.09 -13.16 6.22
CA LYS A 5 30.76 -12.66 5.84
C LYS A 5 30.41 -11.56 6.83
N GLN A 6 30.59 -10.30 6.42
CA GLN A 6 30.11 -9.16 7.21
C GLN A 6 28.62 -9.39 7.49
N LYS A 7 28.25 -9.32 8.78
CA LYS A 7 26.83 -9.41 9.16
C LYS A 7 26.09 -8.30 8.43
N PRO A 8 24.94 -8.59 7.80
CA PRO A 8 24.19 -7.58 7.07
C PRO A 8 23.83 -6.43 8.00
N VAL A 9 24.20 -5.21 7.61
CA VAL A 9 23.84 -4.00 8.35
C VAL A 9 22.34 -3.79 8.17
N ILE A 10 21.56 -4.10 9.20
CA ILE A 10 20.12 -3.91 9.19
C ILE A 10 19.81 -2.43 9.45
N PRO A 11 19.08 -1.75 8.54
CA PRO A 11 18.74 -0.34 8.69
C PRO A 11 17.95 -0.03 9.97
N SER A 12 18.14 1.16 10.53
CA SER A 12 17.49 1.59 11.78
C SER A 12 15.97 1.58 11.68
N ILE A 13 15.41 1.98 10.54
CA ILE A 13 13.97 1.93 10.27
C ILE A 13 13.43 0.51 10.39
N VAL A 14 14.14 -0.49 9.84
CA VAL A 14 13.76 -1.92 9.89
C VAL A 14 13.77 -2.45 11.32
N LYS A 15 14.78 -2.06 12.11
CA LYS A 15 14.87 -2.42 13.54
C LYS A 15 13.76 -1.75 14.35
N GLY A 16 13.54 -0.46 14.12
CA GLY A 16 12.57 0.36 14.86
C GLY A 16 11.11 -0.07 14.66
N VAL A 17 10.82 -0.81 13.59
CA VAL A 17 9.48 -1.38 13.34
C VAL A 17 9.41 -2.89 13.52
N GLY A 18 10.46 -3.55 14.02
CA GLY A 18 10.44 -5.00 14.28
C GLY A 18 10.38 -5.89 13.04
N LEU A 19 10.65 -5.37 11.84
CA LEU A 19 10.52 -6.10 10.57
C LEU A 19 11.86 -6.68 10.05
N VAL A 20 12.79 -6.96 10.96
CA VAL A 20 14.12 -7.49 10.64
C VAL A 20 14.04 -8.81 9.88
N GLY A 21 13.19 -9.74 10.33
CA GLY A 21 13.03 -11.06 9.70
C GLY A 21 12.59 -10.96 8.23
N PRO A 22 11.44 -10.32 7.93
CA PRO A 22 10.99 -10.08 6.56
C PRO A 22 12.02 -9.35 5.69
N TYR A 23 12.71 -8.33 6.23
CA TYR A 23 13.75 -7.61 5.52
C TYR A 23 14.94 -8.51 5.14
N LEU A 24 15.42 -9.34 6.06
CA LEU A 24 16.52 -10.27 5.80
C LEU A 24 16.14 -11.38 4.80
N ARG A 25 14.86 -11.72 4.70
CA ARG A 25 14.33 -12.64 3.66
C ARG A 25 14.17 -11.97 2.28
N GLY A 26 14.43 -10.67 2.18
CA GLY A 26 14.27 -9.90 0.95
C GLY A 26 12.81 -9.60 0.60
N GLU A 27 11.88 -9.82 1.53
CA GLU A 27 10.45 -9.48 1.37
C GLU A 27 10.23 -7.98 1.45
N LEU A 28 11.16 -7.25 2.08
CA LEU A 28 11.12 -5.79 2.23
C LEU A 28 12.31 -5.13 1.53
N GLN A 29 12.05 -3.97 0.95
CA GLN A 29 13.02 -3.04 0.42
C GLN A 29 12.85 -1.66 1.04
N ILE A 30 13.95 -0.94 1.16
CA ILE A 30 13.92 0.46 1.55
C ILE A 30 13.91 1.29 0.28
N THR A 31 12.90 2.13 0.12
CA THR A 31 12.87 3.13 -0.94
C THR A 31 13.08 4.52 -0.35
N LYS A 32 13.74 5.39 -1.11
CA LYS A 32 13.81 6.83 -0.83
C LYS A 32 13.00 7.52 -1.91
N GLU A 33 11.93 8.17 -1.52
CA GLU A 33 10.98 8.82 -2.43
C GLU A 33 10.66 10.22 -1.91
N PRO A 34 10.35 11.19 -2.79
CA PRO A 34 9.83 12.48 -2.36
C PRO A 34 8.56 12.32 -1.53
N ASP A 35 8.39 13.18 -0.53
CA ASP A 35 7.12 13.32 0.16
C ASP A 35 6.07 13.87 -0.80
N GLU A 36 4.87 13.31 -0.79
CA GLU A 36 3.78 13.75 -1.67
C GLU A 36 3.25 15.14 -1.31
N GLU A 37 3.33 15.55 -0.04
CA GLU A 37 2.91 16.87 0.43
C GLU A 37 4.04 17.89 0.35
N ASN A 38 5.30 17.43 0.40
CA ASN A 38 6.46 18.27 0.24
C ASN A 38 7.50 17.61 -0.69
N PRO A 39 7.38 17.79 -2.01
CA PRO A 39 8.29 17.19 -2.98
C PRO A 39 9.77 17.56 -2.81
N LYS A 40 10.08 18.61 -2.01
CA LYS A 40 11.46 19.01 -1.68
C LYS A 40 12.09 18.14 -0.59
N GLN A 41 11.31 17.31 0.11
CA GLN A 41 11.76 16.43 1.17
C GLN A 41 11.76 14.98 0.70
N ASN A 42 12.87 14.27 0.86
CA ASN A 42 12.93 12.83 0.62
C ASN A 42 12.63 12.07 1.91
N VAL A 43 11.68 11.14 1.84
CA VAL A 43 11.33 10.23 2.93
C VAL A 43 11.87 8.83 2.66
N THR A 44 12.38 8.18 3.71
CA THR A 44 12.84 6.79 3.63
C THR A 44 11.68 5.89 4.06
N ARG A 45 11.19 5.05 3.14
CA ARG A 45 10.06 4.16 3.36
C ARG A 45 10.53 2.71 3.38
N LEU A 46 9.92 1.90 4.24
CA LEU A 46 10.12 0.45 4.26
C LEU A 46 8.92 -0.22 3.59
N ARG A 47 9.12 -0.76 2.39
CA ARG A 47 8.07 -1.35 1.55
C ARG A 47 8.30 -2.82 1.33
N ARG A 48 7.26 -3.60 1.01
CA ARG A 48 7.47 -4.94 0.46
C ARG A 48 8.00 -4.89 -0.97
N LYS A 49 8.63 -5.97 -1.43
CA LYS A 49 9.21 -6.07 -2.77
C LYS A 49 8.06 -6.24 -3.79
N ASN A 50 7.52 -5.09 -4.19
CA ASN A 50 6.22 -4.90 -4.86
C ASN A 50 5.88 -5.90 -5.99
N PHE A 51 4.93 -6.79 -5.73
CA PHE A 51 4.10 -7.45 -6.73
C PHE A 51 3.39 -6.44 -7.64
N ILE A 52 3.05 -5.25 -7.15
CA ILE A 52 2.52 -4.15 -8.00
C ILE A 52 3.51 -3.78 -9.12
N SER A 53 4.81 -3.79 -8.84
CA SER A 53 5.83 -3.56 -9.89
C SER A 53 5.88 -4.73 -10.89
N GLU A 54 5.60 -5.96 -10.45
CA GLU A 54 5.41 -7.10 -11.36
C GLU A 54 4.17 -6.91 -12.25
N LEU A 55 3.07 -6.38 -11.71
CA LEU A 55 1.87 -6.06 -12.50
C LEU A 55 2.18 -5.04 -13.59
N LEU A 56 2.92 -3.97 -13.26
CA LEU A 56 3.37 -2.95 -14.22
C LEU A 56 4.29 -3.56 -15.29
N ASN A 57 5.33 -4.31 -14.86
CA ASN A 57 6.28 -4.95 -15.78
C ASN A 57 5.62 -5.95 -16.74
N ARG A 58 4.51 -6.57 -16.31
CA ARG A 58 3.70 -7.49 -17.12
C ARG A 58 2.58 -6.81 -17.89
N LYS A 59 2.47 -5.48 -17.83
CA LYS A 59 1.42 -4.68 -18.47
C LYS A 59 0.00 -5.11 -18.07
N ILE A 60 -0.17 -5.57 -16.83
CA ILE A 60 -1.49 -5.85 -16.23
C ILE A 60 -2.12 -4.56 -15.72
N ILE A 61 -1.30 -3.59 -15.32
CA ILE A 61 -1.72 -2.25 -14.94
C ILE A 61 -0.86 -1.22 -15.66
N THR A 62 -1.37 0.00 -15.79
CA THR A 62 -0.65 1.15 -16.36
C THR A 62 0.30 1.81 -15.34
N GLU A 63 1.20 2.68 -15.79
CA GLU A 63 2.04 3.49 -14.90
C GLU A 63 1.21 4.38 -13.97
N GLU A 64 0.10 4.89 -14.50
CA GLU A 64 -0.83 5.72 -13.74
C GLU A 64 -1.50 4.91 -12.63
N GLN A 65 -2.00 3.72 -12.93
CA GLN A 65 -2.55 2.79 -11.94
C GLN A 65 -1.52 2.38 -10.88
N PHE A 66 -0.28 2.16 -11.29
CA PHE A 66 0.83 1.93 -10.36
C PHE A 66 1.02 3.12 -9.42
N ARG A 67 1.01 4.35 -9.94
CA ARG A 67 1.09 5.59 -9.15
C ARG A 67 -0.06 5.69 -8.16
N ARG A 68 -1.30 5.45 -8.59
CA ARG A 68 -2.50 5.48 -7.73
C ARG A 68 -2.47 4.42 -6.63
N GLY A 69 -1.96 3.22 -6.94
CA GLY A 69 -1.72 2.17 -5.94
C GLY A 69 -0.74 2.60 -4.85
N ASN A 70 0.32 3.31 -5.21
CA ASN A 70 1.29 3.85 -4.26
C ASN A 70 0.68 5.01 -3.43
N GLN A 71 -0.05 5.93 -4.07
CA GLN A 71 -0.77 7.01 -3.37
C GLN A 71 -1.74 6.45 -2.34
N TYR A 72 -2.48 5.39 -2.70
CA TYR A 72 -3.35 4.69 -1.77
C TYR A 72 -2.61 4.15 -0.54
N ALA A 73 -1.48 3.46 -0.76
CA ALA A 73 -0.66 2.94 0.33
C ALA A 73 -0.15 4.07 1.25
N ILE A 74 0.26 5.20 0.67
CA ILE A 74 0.73 6.38 1.41
C ILE A 74 -0.40 7.01 2.23
N LEU A 75 -1.62 7.12 1.67
CA LEU A 75 -2.78 7.58 2.42
C LEU A 75 -3.06 6.67 3.62
N CYS A 76 -2.97 5.35 3.45
CA CYS A 76 -3.07 4.40 4.57
C CYS A 76 -1.99 4.64 5.63
N GLU A 77 -0.74 4.85 5.23
CA GLU A 77 0.37 5.16 6.15
C GLU A 77 0.13 6.45 6.94
N LYS A 78 -0.33 7.51 6.25
CA LYS A 78 -0.64 8.80 6.85
C LYS A 78 -1.80 8.69 7.84
N ALA A 79 -2.91 8.07 7.44
CA ALA A 79 -4.12 8.01 8.26
C ALA A 79 -3.96 7.14 9.52
N LEU A 80 -3.19 6.05 9.47
CA LEU A 80 -3.12 5.07 10.55
C LEU A 80 -1.99 5.33 11.57
N GLY A 81 -1.12 6.32 11.29
CA GLY A 81 -0.10 6.82 12.19
C GLY A 81 0.99 5.80 12.50
N ALA A 82 2.21 6.10 12.03
CA ALA A 82 3.41 5.28 12.16
C ALA A 82 3.31 3.89 11.48
N THR A 83 4.29 3.63 10.62
CA THR A 83 4.57 2.38 9.88
C THR A 83 4.68 1.11 10.74
N GLN A 84 4.54 1.20 12.07
CA GLN A 84 4.65 0.05 12.97
C GLN A 84 3.46 -0.91 12.88
N ASP A 85 2.31 -0.49 12.33
CA ASP A 85 1.09 -1.27 12.50
C ASP A 85 0.20 -1.37 11.25
N LEU A 86 0.66 -0.94 10.06
CA LEU A 86 -0.16 -1.04 8.85
C LEU A 86 -0.59 -2.50 8.56
N TYR A 87 0.28 -3.46 8.89
CA TYR A 87 0.06 -4.88 8.65
C TYR A 87 -0.75 -5.58 9.74
N ALA A 88 -0.76 -5.09 11.00
CA ALA A 88 -1.61 -5.64 12.06
C ALA A 88 -2.97 -4.94 12.14
N LYS A 89 -3.05 -3.64 11.79
CA LYS A 89 -4.30 -2.87 11.80
C LYS A 89 -5.19 -3.17 10.61
N VAL A 90 -4.68 -3.59 9.45
CA VAL A 90 -5.55 -4.08 8.36
C VAL A 90 -6.29 -5.36 8.77
N SER A 91 -5.74 -6.15 9.72
CA SER A 91 -6.47 -7.24 10.39
C SER A 91 -7.52 -6.76 11.41
N LEU A 92 -7.44 -5.50 11.85
CA LEU A 92 -8.38 -4.85 12.78
C LEU A 92 -9.40 -3.93 12.08
N LEU A 93 -9.32 -3.73 10.75
CA LEU A 93 -10.31 -2.99 9.94
C LEU A 93 -11.64 -3.77 9.78
N SER A 94 -11.95 -4.69 10.69
CA SER A 94 -13.33 -4.96 11.08
C SER A 94 -13.92 -3.71 11.72
N VAL A 95 -14.53 -2.85 10.89
CA VAL A 95 -15.54 -1.83 11.20
C VAL A 95 -15.74 -1.58 12.70
N SER A 96 -14.88 -0.78 13.33
CA SER A 96 -15.19 -0.24 14.64
C SER A 96 -14.77 1.23 14.71
N ARG A 97 -15.78 2.10 14.89
CA ARG A 97 -15.65 3.54 15.12
C ARG A 97 -15.09 3.80 16.54
N LYS A 98 -13.91 3.30 16.86
CA LYS A 98 -13.27 3.70 18.12
C LYS A 98 -12.72 5.11 17.96
N ARG A 99 -13.08 5.99 18.91
CA ARG A 99 -12.60 7.38 19.02
C ARG A 99 -11.07 7.36 19.05
N TRP A 100 -10.47 7.83 17.98
CA TRP A 100 -9.04 7.96 17.80
C TRP A 100 -8.77 9.45 17.63
N GLU A 101 -7.93 10.05 18.48
CA GLU A 101 -7.56 11.47 18.38
C GLU A 101 -6.51 11.64 17.29
N HIS A 102 -6.90 12.25 16.18
CA HIS A 102 -6.08 12.41 14.98
C HIS A 102 -5.44 13.80 14.92
N THR A 103 -4.22 13.91 14.38
CA THR A 103 -3.73 15.20 13.88
C THR A 103 -4.56 15.62 12.65
N GLN A 104 -4.59 16.92 12.31
CA GLN A 104 -5.36 17.40 11.15
C GLN A 104 -4.97 16.65 9.85
N ALA A 105 -3.69 16.42 9.61
CA ALA A 105 -3.20 15.66 8.46
C ALA A 105 -3.68 14.19 8.45
N GLN A 106 -3.78 13.55 9.62
CA GLN A 106 -4.33 12.20 9.74
C GLN A 106 -5.83 12.17 9.44
N HIS A 107 -6.55 13.20 9.88
CA HIS A 107 -7.98 13.35 9.59
C HIS A 107 -8.23 13.51 8.08
N GLU A 108 -7.51 14.42 7.43
CA GLU A 108 -7.60 14.66 5.98
C GLU A 108 -7.26 13.39 5.17
N ALA A 109 -6.22 12.65 5.56
CA ALA A 109 -5.88 11.37 4.94
C ALA A 109 -6.99 10.33 5.13
N TYR A 110 -7.61 10.28 6.32
CA TYR A 110 -8.70 9.36 6.62
C TYR A 110 -9.97 9.70 5.82
N GLU A 111 -10.31 10.98 5.66
CA GLU A 111 -11.45 11.40 4.83
C GLU A 111 -11.27 10.97 3.37
N LYS A 112 -10.07 11.16 2.81
CA LYS A 112 -9.75 10.69 1.46
C LYS A 112 -9.85 9.17 1.34
N LEU A 113 -9.32 8.42 2.32
CA LEU A 113 -9.46 6.96 2.35
C LEU A 113 -10.92 6.54 2.45
N PHE A 114 -11.71 7.21 3.27
CA PHE A 114 -13.13 6.89 3.45
C PHE A 114 -13.89 7.02 2.12
N GLN A 115 -13.67 8.10 1.37
CA GLN A 115 -14.26 8.29 0.03
C GLN A 115 -13.82 7.20 -0.96
N ILE A 116 -12.55 6.79 -0.92
CA ILE A 116 -12.05 5.67 -1.74
C ILE A 116 -12.73 4.36 -1.35
N TRP A 117 -12.87 4.07 -0.06
CA TRP A 117 -13.45 2.84 0.45
C TRP A 117 -14.94 2.72 0.15
N GLU A 118 -15.69 3.81 0.29
CA GLU A 118 -17.11 3.86 -0.08
C GLU A 118 -17.28 3.64 -1.59
N SER A 119 -16.43 4.25 -2.41
CA SER A 119 -16.52 4.17 -3.87
C SER A 119 -16.13 2.78 -4.43
N LEU A 120 -15.10 2.13 -3.87
CA LEU A 120 -14.67 0.80 -4.32
C LEU A 120 -15.63 -0.31 -3.89
N GLY A 121 -16.22 -0.17 -2.71
CA GLY A 121 -16.95 -1.24 -2.05
C GLY A 121 -16.05 -2.30 -1.41
N LYS A 122 -16.62 -3.06 -0.46
CA LYS A 122 -15.88 -3.95 0.45
C LYS A 122 -15.05 -5.03 -0.27
N PHE A 123 -15.57 -5.59 -1.35
CA PHE A 123 -14.90 -6.68 -2.07
C PHE A 123 -13.65 -6.18 -2.82
N ASN A 124 -13.80 -5.11 -3.59
CA ASN A 124 -12.69 -4.50 -4.34
C ASN A 124 -11.63 -3.93 -3.41
N LEU A 125 -12.05 -3.31 -2.30
CA LEU A 125 -11.13 -2.86 -1.25
C LEU A 125 -10.30 -4.01 -0.67
N LYS A 126 -10.89 -5.19 -0.48
CA LYS A 126 -10.16 -6.36 0.00
C LYS A 126 -9.07 -6.79 -0.99
N ILE A 127 -9.37 -6.81 -2.29
CA ILE A 127 -8.39 -7.13 -3.34
C ILE A 127 -7.30 -6.05 -3.40
N LEU A 128 -7.71 -4.78 -3.38
CA LEU A 128 -6.78 -3.65 -3.35
C LEU A 128 -5.80 -3.80 -2.19
N ASN A 129 -6.31 -4.00 -0.97
CA ASN A 129 -5.48 -4.18 0.22
C ASN A 129 -4.57 -5.39 0.13
N MET A 130 -5.04 -6.52 -0.41
CA MET A 130 -4.20 -7.71 -0.61
C MET A 130 -3.02 -7.41 -1.54
N VAL A 131 -3.23 -6.59 -2.56
CA VAL A 131 -2.18 -6.24 -3.53
C VAL A 131 -1.29 -5.10 -3.03
N THR A 132 -1.86 -3.97 -2.62
CA THR A 132 -1.14 -2.74 -2.29
C THR A 132 -0.49 -2.77 -0.92
N LEU A 133 -1.19 -3.33 0.06
CA LEU A 133 -0.70 -3.40 1.44
C LEU A 133 -0.15 -4.79 1.73
N GLY A 134 -0.81 -5.84 1.25
CA GLY A 134 -0.46 -7.23 1.51
C GLY A 134 0.65 -7.79 0.63
N ASP A 135 0.95 -7.14 -0.51
CA ASP A 135 1.91 -7.62 -1.51
C ASP A 135 1.62 -9.04 -2.03
N MET A 136 0.35 -9.41 -2.07
CA MET A 136 -0.08 -10.75 -2.46
C MET A 136 -0.18 -10.87 -3.97
N ASN A 137 0.44 -11.91 -4.53
CA ASN A 137 0.29 -12.24 -5.94
C ASN A 137 -1.05 -12.95 -6.22
N ALA A 138 -1.41 -13.06 -7.50
CA ALA A 138 -2.67 -13.70 -7.91
C ALA A 138 -2.83 -15.15 -7.40
N SER A 139 -1.73 -15.88 -7.20
CA SER A 139 -1.76 -17.25 -6.67
C SER A 139 -2.02 -17.28 -5.16
N GLU A 140 -1.59 -16.28 -4.41
CA GLU A 140 -1.85 -16.15 -2.98
C GLU A 140 -3.29 -15.71 -2.75
N ILE A 141 -3.74 -14.72 -3.52
CA ILE A 141 -5.12 -14.24 -3.48
C ILE A 141 -6.10 -15.37 -3.87
N SER A 142 -5.79 -16.20 -4.87
CA SER A 142 -6.66 -17.32 -5.27
C SER A 142 -6.87 -18.37 -4.17
N LYS A 143 -5.98 -18.43 -3.17
CA LYS A 143 -6.15 -19.32 -2.00
C LYS A 143 -7.12 -18.73 -0.98
N LEU A 144 -7.24 -17.40 -0.93
CA LEU A 144 -8.11 -16.67 0.01
C LEU A 144 -9.47 -16.33 -0.60
N ILE A 145 -9.53 -16.19 -1.92
CA ILE A 145 -10.72 -15.95 -2.72
C ILE A 145 -10.75 -17.09 -3.74
N PRO A 146 -11.60 -18.13 -3.54
CA PRO A 146 -11.57 -19.37 -4.32
C PRO A 146 -12.05 -19.12 -5.75
N ARG A 147 -11.12 -18.63 -6.57
CA ARG A 147 -11.24 -18.29 -7.99
C ARG A 147 -9.92 -18.66 -8.64
N ASP A 148 -9.95 -18.97 -9.93
CA ASP A 148 -8.72 -19.27 -10.64
C ASP A 148 -7.82 -18.03 -10.78
N ARG A 149 -6.53 -18.26 -11.05
CA ARG A 149 -5.53 -17.19 -11.13
C ARG A 149 -5.82 -16.17 -12.24
N ARG A 150 -6.49 -16.57 -13.33
CA ARG A 150 -6.83 -15.66 -14.44
C ARG A 150 -7.97 -14.74 -14.01
N ALA A 151 -9.01 -15.27 -13.37
CA ALA A 151 -10.08 -14.48 -12.79
C ALA A 151 -9.55 -13.47 -11.75
N ILE A 152 -8.63 -13.90 -10.87
CA ILE A 152 -7.99 -12.98 -9.91
C ILE A 152 -7.23 -11.85 -10.61
N ARG A 153 -6.49 -12.13 -11.69
CA ARG A 153 -5.80 -11.07 -12.44
C ARG A 153 -6.77 -10.05 -13.03
N GLY A 154 -7.86 -10.51 -13.65
CA GLY A 154 -8.89 -9.60 -14.17
C GLY A 154 -9.55 -8.76 -13.07
N MET A 155 -9.76 -9.34 -11.88
CA MET A 155 -10.24 -8.57 -10.73
C MET A 155 -9.22 -7.52 -10.25
N ILE A 156 -7.93 -7.85 -10.23
CA ILE A 156 -6.88 -6.89 -9.87
C ILE A 156 -6.90 -5.70 -10.85
N GLU A 157 -6.88 -5.97 -12.16
CA GLU A 157 -6.93 -4.93 -13.20
C GLU A 157 -8.15 -4.01 -13.01
N MET A 158 -9.35 -4.58 -12.91
CA MET A 158 -10.59 -3.81 -12.65
C MET A 158 -10.54 -2.95 -11.37
N VAL A 159 -9.91 -3.46 -10.32
CA VAL A 159 -9.77 -2.73 -9.05
C VAL A 159 -8.83 -1.53 -9.22
N PHE A 160 -7.76 -1.69 -10.00
CA PHE A 160 -6.82 -0.60 -10.30
C PHE A 160 -7.43 0.43 -11.27
N ASP A 161 -8.21 0.01 -12.27
CA ASP A 161 -9.03 0.91 -13.09
C ASP A 161 -9.99 1.73 -12.23
N SER A 162 -10.66 1.06 -11.28
CA SER A 162 -11.60 1.74 -10.38
C SER A 162 -10.88 2.73 -9.46
N LEU A 163 -9.71 2.36 -8.95
CA LEU A 163 -8.90 3.22 -8.10
C LEU A 163 -8.46 4.49 -8.84
N GLU A 164 -7.98 4.35 -10.08
CA GLU A 164 -7.62 5.47 -10.94
C GLU A 164 -8.78 6.43 -11.15
N ASN A 165 -9.93 5.91 -11.57
CA ASN A 165 -11.14 6.71 -11.76
C ASN A 165 -11.60 7.44 -10.49
N ILE A 166 -11.41 6.85 -9.31
CA ILE A 166 -11.74 7.48 -8.03
C ILE A 166 -10.78 8.64 -7.76
N PHE A 167 -9.47 8.42 -7.88
CA PHE A 167 -8.49 9.48 -7.66
C PHE A 167 -8.69 10.66 -8.62
N ASP A 168 -8.98 10.40 -9.89
CA ASP A 168 -9.27 11.45 -10.88
C ASP A 168 -10.49 12.29 -10.50
N LYS A 169 -11.51 11.68 -9.88
CA LYS A 169 -12.67 12.41 -9.36
C LYS A 169 -12.31 13.28 -8.17
N LEU A 170 -11.54 12.73 -7.22
CA LEU A 170 -11.10 13.45 -6.02
C LEU A 170 -10.26 14.68 -6.37
N GLU A 171 -9.38 14.55 -7.37
CA GLU A 171 -8.56 15.67 -7.87
C GLU A 171 -9.42 16.76 -8.55
N LYS A 172 -10.43 16.37 -9.34
CA LYS A 172 -11.35 17.33 -9.99
C LYS A 172 -12.18 18.11 -8.98
N THR A 173 -12.67 17.46 -7.92
CA THR A 173 -13.43 18.11 -6.84
C THR A 173 -12.56 19.06 -6.01
N SER A 174 -11.24 18.83 -5.94
CA SER A 174 -10.31 19.71 -5.22
C SER A 174 -9.96 21.00 -5.98
N CYS A 175 -10.15 21.04 -7.31
CA CYS A 175 -9.90 22.25 -8.12
C CYS A 175 -11.09 23.21 -8.24
N THR A 176 -12.24 22.88 -7.63
CA THR A 176 -13.48 23.68 -7.73
C THR A 176 -13.81 24.45 -6.44
N MET A 177 -12.95 24.38 -5.42
CA MET A 177 -12.99 25.18 -4.18
C MET A 177 -11.80 26.14 -4.14
#